data_AF-A0A0F9LQM7-F1
#
_entry.id   AF-A0A0F9LQM7-F1
#
_cell.length_a   1.000
_cell.length_b   1.000
_cell.length_c   1.000
_cell.angle_alpha   90.00
_cell.angle_beta   90.00
_cell.angle_gamma   90.00
#
_symmetry.space_group_name_H-M   'P 1'
#
loop_
_entity.id
_entity.type
_entity.pdbx_description
1 polymer ?
#
loop_
_entity_poly.entity_id
_entity_poly.type
_entity_poly.pdbx_seq_one_letter_code
_entity_poly.pdbx_strand_id
1 'polypeptide(L)'
;MTSYSDKQDFIGRKKRQRKPRDIVMDTREPDNITELLLNGGGYTVERRALKVGDYAWDLKPASYLTTRLAYRYIVVERKTLADLRDVPRLMDQVRRMQVIIHSEPAGSQTLFIILLEYRFDRDRKRKWSDYAIRNAKLSLQLAGVKIAECEDNGIADAIDKLYQWSNKNKHELIGGD
;
A
#
# COMPACT_ATOMS: atom_id res chain seq x y z
N MET A 1 8.84 -9.06 52.16
CA MET A 1 9.82 -8.97 51.07
C MET A 1 9.11 -9.26 49.77
N THR A 2 8.78 -8.21 49.05
CA THR A 2 7.85 -8.21 47.90
C THR A 2 8.63 -8.23 46.58
N SER A 3 8.21 -9.14 45.70
CA SER A 3 8.17 -8.97 44.24
C SER A 3 9.47 -8.58 43.51
N TYR A 4 10.31 -9.58 43.22
CA TYR A 4 11.23 -9.54 42.07
C TYR A 4 10.73 -10.37 40.86
N SER A 5 9.62 -11.12 41.03
CA SER A 5 9.05 -12.02 40.02
C SER A 5 8.10 -11.31 39.03
N ASP A 6 7.39 -10.27 39.48
CA ASP A 6 6.32 -9.68 38.65
C ASP A 6 6.82 -8.78 37.50
N LYS A 7 8.10 -8.35 37.53
CA LYS A 7 8.66 -7.47 36.50
C LYS A 7 9.07 -8.18 35.21
N GLN A 8 9.47 -9.46 35.29
CA GLN A 8 9.80 -10.25 34.09
C GLN A 8 8.55 -10.74 33.36
N ASP A 9 7.47 -11.00 34.09
CA ASP A 9 6.19 -11.42 33.55
C ASP A 9 5.47 -10.31 32.76
N PHE A 10 5.70 -9.04 33.09
CA PHE A 10 5.10 -7.90 32.40
C PHE A 10 5.68 -7.64 30.99
N ILE A 11 6.94 -7.99 30.75
CA ILE A 11 7.59 -7.84 29.44
C ILE A 11 7.16 -8.98 28.50
N GLY A 12 7.02 -10.20 29.02
CA GLY A 12 6.50 -11.35 28.28
C GLY A 12 5.01 -11.25 27.93
N ARG A 13 4.19 -10.67 28.83
CA ARG A 13 2.73 -10.54 28.61
C ARG A 13 2.31 -9.37 27.71
N LYS A 14 3.12 -8.33 27.51
CA LYS A 14 2.88 -7.31 26.46
C LYS A 14 3.21 -7.81 25.05
N LYS A 15 4.01 -8.89 24.95
CA LYS A 15 4.18 -9.74 23.77
C LYS A 15 2.99 -10.70 23.55
N ARG A 16 1.84 -10.46 24.19
CA ARG A 16 0.54 -11.03 23.78
C ARG A 16 0.26 -10.61 22.33
N GLN A 17 0.76 -11.42 21.41
CA GLN A 17 0.17 -11.74 20.11
C GLN A 17 -0.44 -10.55 19.37
N ARG A 18 0.33 -9.46 19.19
CA ARG A 18 0.02 -8.54 18.10
C ARG A 18 0.12 -9.37 16.83
N LYS A 19 -1.00 -9.58 16.12
CA LYS A 19 -0.97 -10.17 14.79
C LYS A 19 0.12 -9.46 14.00
N PRO A 20 1.08 -10.20 13.44
CA PRO A 20 2.21 -9.59 12.77
C PRO A 20 1.69 -8.69 11.63
N ARG A 21 2.33 -7.53 11.48
CA ARG A 21 1.99 -6.59 10.41
C ARG A 21 2.80 -7.01 9.20
N ASP A 22 2.25 -7.98 8.46
CA ASP A 22 2.97 -8.57 7.34
C ASP A 22 2.76 -7.74 6.07
N ILE A 23 3.87 -7.38 5.44
CA ILE A 23 3.91 -6.72 4.14
C ILE A 23 4.83 -7.54 3.25
N VAL A 24 4.38 -7.80 2.03
CA VAL A 24 5.20 -8.34 0.97
C VAL A 24 5.74 -7.19 0.14
N MET A 25 7.04 -7.21 -0.12
CA MET A 25 7.73 -6.27 -1.00
C MET A 25 8.30 -7.02 -2.20
N ASP A 26 8.09 -6.49 -3.40
CA ASP A 26 8.61 -7.08 -4.62
C ASP A 26 10.16 -7.07 -4.62
N THR A 27 10.77 -8.17 -5.07
CA THR A 27 12.23 -8.27 -5.15
C THR A 27 12.88 -7.31 -6.16
N ARG A 28 12.12 -6.82 -7.14
CA ARG A 28 12.59 -5.84 -8.13
C ARG A 28 12.51 -4.41 -7.62
N GLU A 29 11.81 -4.15 -6.51
CA GLU A 29 11.77 -2.83 -5.90
C GLU A 29 13.10 -2.56 -5.18
N PRO A 30 13.94 -1.61 -5.64
CA PRO A 30 15.31 -1.46 -5.14
C PRO A 30 15.39 -0.77 -3.77
N ASP A 31 14.26 -0.52 -3.09
CA ASP A 31 14.15 0.37 -1.94
C ASP A 31 14.41 -0.31 -0.58
N ASN A 32 15.67 -0.58 -0.29
CA ASN A 32 16.08 -1.15 1.00
C ASN A 32 15.85 -0.20 2.19
N ILE A 33 15.69 1.11 1.94
CA ILE A 33 15.45 2.09 3.01
C ILE A 33 14.02 1.94 3.52
N THR A 34 13.04 1.81 2.62
CA THR A 34 11.65 1.57 3.01
C THR A 34 11.51 0.27 3.82
N GLU A 35 12.16 -0.80 3.39
CA GLU A 35 12.19 -2.07 4.14
C GLU A 35 12.74 -1.88 5.56
N LEU A 36 13.88 -1.20 5.71
CA LEU A 36 14.49 -0.92 7.00
C LEU A 36 13.56 -0.12 7.92
N LEU A 37 12.93 0.93 7.38
CA LEU A 37 12.01 1.80 8.13
C LEU A 37 10.74 1.06 8.57
N LEU A 38 10.17 0.23 7.69
CA LEU A 38 8.99 -0.59 8.02
C LEU A 38 9.33 -1.64 9.08
N ASN A 39 10.46 -2.33 8.95
CA ASN A 39 10.94 -3.28 9.98
C ASN A 39 11.15 -2.57 11.33
N GLY A 40 11.74 -1.37 11.33
CA GLY A 40 11.87 -0.52 12.52
C GLY A 40 10.52 -0.09 13.11
N GLY A 41 9.49 0.06 12.27
CA GLY A 41 8.09 0.31 12.66
C GLY A 41 7.33 -0.92 13.19
N GLY A 42 7.99 -2.08 13.25
CA GLY A 42 7.40 -3.33 13.75
C GLY A 42 6.60 -4.12 12.71
N TYR A 43 6.84 -3.88 11.42
CA TYR A 43 6.37 -4.73 10.34
C TYR A 43 7.26 -5.95 10.16
N THR A 44 6.68 -7.05 9.68
CA THR A 44 7.45 -8.13 9.06
C THR A 44 7.42 -7.90 7.56
N VAL A 45 8.56 -7.55 6.96
CA VAL A 45 8.65 -7.37 5.51
C VAL A 45 9.20 -8.65 4.86
N GLU A 46 8.40 -9.30 4.03
CA GLU A 46 8.81 -10.47 3.23
C GLU A 46 9.16 -10.02 1.81
N ARG A 47 10.37 -10.34 1.33
CA ARG A 47 10.75 -10.08 -0.06
C ARG A 47 10.46 -11.27 -0.94
N ARG A 48 9.57 -11.11 -1.91
CA ARG A 48 9.31 -12.13 -2.95
C ARG A 48 8.84 -11.49 -4.24
N ALA A 49 8.98 -12.20 -5.36
CA ALA A 49 8.46 -11.73 -6.63
C ALA A 49 6.93 -11.68 -6.62
N LEU A 50 6.37 -10.49 -6.85
CA LEU A 50 4.95 -10.26 -7.05
C LEU A 50 4.63 -10.35 -8.55
N LYS A 51 3.45 -10.88 -8.88
CA LYS A 51 2.98 -10.88 -10.28
C LYS A 51 2.68 -9.47 -10.77
N VAL A 52 2.18 -8.61 -9.86
CA VAL A 52 1.81 -7.21 -10.07
C VAL A 52 2.01 -6.45 -8.76
N GLY A 53 2.40 -5.18 -8.84
CA GLY A 53 2.66 -4.33 -7.68
C GLY A 53 4.07 -4.45 -7.12
N ASP A 54 4.41 -3.49 -6.28
CA ASP A 54 5.69 -3.39 -5.58
C ASP A 54 5.53 -3.71 -4.09
N TYR A 55 4.33 -3.52 -3.54
CA TYR A 55 3.97 -3.91 -2.17
C TYR A 55 2.61 -4.60 -2.15
N ALA A 56 2.41 -5.54 -1.23
CA ALA A 56 1.12 -6.19 -1.03
C ALA A 56 0.92 -6.64 0.42
N TRP A 57 -0.33 -6.73 0.86
CA TRP A 57 -0.69 -7.34 2.14
C TRP A 57 -2.14 -7.83 2.17
N ASP A 58 -2.41 -8.75 3.08
CA ASP A 58 -3.76 -9.24 3.36
C ASP A 58 -4.51 -8.25 4.25
N LEU A 59 -5.78 -8.04 3.94
CA LEU A 59 -6.68 -7.27 4.80
C LEU A 59 -7.13 -8.11 5.98
N LYS A 60 -7.19 -7.48 7.16
CA LYS A 60 -7.76 -8.13 8.35
C LYS A 60 -9.21 -8.56 8.07
N PRO A 61 -9.64 -9.75 8.52
CA PRO A 61 -11.01 -10.22 8.33
C PRO A 61 -12.09 -9.28 8.86
N ALA A 62 -11.78 -8.53 9.93
CA ALA A 62 -12.67 -7.58 10.57
C ALA A 62 -12.63 -6.16 9.99
N SER A 63 -11.77 -5.89 9.00
CA SER A 63 -11.67 -4.55 8.41
C SER A 63 -12.96 -4.19 7.67
N TYR A 64 -13.26 -2.89 7.57
CA TYR A 64 -14.40 -2.41 6.80
C TYR A 64 -14.30 -2.81 5.33
N LEU A 65 -13.11 -2.66 4.73
CA LEU A 65 -12.86 -3.03 3.33
C LEU A 65 -13.20 -4.51 3.08
N THR A 66 -12.89 -5.37 4.05
CA THR A 66 -13.22 -6.79 3.99
C THR A 66 -14.69 -7.09 4.19
N THR A 67 -15.29 -6.53 5.24
CA THR A 67 -16.65 -6.87 5.68
C THR A 67 -17.75 -6.21 4.87
N ARG A 68 -17.48 -5.05 4.28
CA ARG A 68 -18.47 -4.23 3.56
C ARG A 68 -18.19 -4.11 2.06
N LEU A 69 -16.93 -4.10 1.65
CA LEU A 69 -16.55 -3.90 0.25
C LEU A 69 -15.95 -5.16 -0.42
N ALA A 70 -15.94 -6.29 0.29
CA ALA A 70 -15.50 -7.59 -0.23
C ALA A 70 -14.03 -7.65 -0.72
N TYR A 71 -13.18 -6.69 -0.32
CA TYR A 71 -11.75 -6.75 -0.58
C TYR A 71 -11.05 -7.72 0.36
N ARG A 72 -10.03 -8.42 -0.12
CA ARG A 72 -9.20 -9.34 0.70
C ARG A 72 -7.74 -8.98 0.67
N TYR A 73 -7.28 -8.35 -0.40
CA TYR A 73 -5.88 -8.08 -0.65
C TYR A 73 -5.69 -6.62 -1.04
N ILE A 74 -4.58 -6.03 -0.63
CA ILE A 74 -4.09 -4.75 -1.13
C ILE A 74 -2.87 -5.02 -1.98
N VAL A 75 -2.81 -4.37 -3.13
CA VAL A 75 -1.60 -4.29 -3.96
C VAL A 75 -1.31 -2.82 -4.22
N VAL A 76 -0.08 -2.41 -3.95
CA VAL A 76 0.41 -1.05 -4.18
C VAL A 76 1.50 -1.08 -5.24
N GLU A 77 1.34 -0.29 -6.28
CA GLU A 77 2.36 -0.03 -7.31
C GLU A 77 2.94 1.37 -7.07
N ARG A 78 4.25 1.46 -6.83
CA ARG A 78 4.98 2.71 -6.72
C ARG A 78 5.18 3.30 -8.11
N LYS A 79 4.90 4.59 -8.23
CA LYS A 79 5.20 5.39 -9.42
C LYS A 79 5.77 6.73 -9.05
N THR A 80 6.71 7.20 -9.85
CA THR A 80 7.19 8.58 -9.85
C THR A 80 6.46 9.40 -10.92
N LEU A 81 6.63 10.72 -10.89
CA LEU A 81 6.15 11.59 -11.98
C LEU A 81 6.85 11.31 -13.32
N ALA A 82 8.06 10.75 -13.30
CA ALA A 82 8.76 10.35 -14.52
C ALA A 82 8.10 9.12 -15.15
N ASP A 83 7.66 8.15 -14.34
CA ASP A 83 6.95 6.96 -14.82
C ASP A 83 5.63 7.30 -15.50
N LEU A 84 4.94 8.36 -15.06
CA LEU A 84 3.71 8.82 -15.70
C LEU A 84 3.91 9.27 -17.16
N ARG A 85 5.15 9.58 -17.56
CA ARG A 85 5.47 9.97 -18.94
C ARG A 85 5.67 8.77 -19.86
N ASP A 86 6.02 7.62 -19.30
CA ASP A 86 6.11 6.36 -20.04
C ASP A 86 4.71 5.72 -20.12
N VAL A 87 3.86 6.34 -20.92
CA VAL A 87 2.46 5.94 -21.09
C VAL A 87 2.33 4.48 -21.56
N PRO A 88 3.13 3.98 -22.54
CA PRO A 88 3.03 2.58 -22.95
C PRO A 88 3.27 1.60 -21.80
N ARG A 89 4.33 1.83 -21.01
CA ARG A 89 4.64 0.99 -19.84
C ARG A 89 3.55 1.07 -18.78
N LEU A 90 3.10 2.28 -18.44
CA LEU A 90 2.05 2.47 -17.44
C LEU A 90 0.73 1.81 -17.87
N MET A 91 0.36 1.93 -19.15
CA MET A 91 -0.83 1.28 -19.69
C MET A 91 -0.76 -0.25 -19.62
N ASP A 92 0.40 -0.84 -19.92
CA ASP A 92 0.59 -2.29 -19.79
C ASP A 92 0.42 -2.75 -18.32
N GLN A 93 1.00 -2.02 -17.38
CA GLN A 93 0.86 -2.32 -15.95
C GLN A 93 -0.60 -2.19 -15.48
N VAL A 94 -1.29 -1.12 -15.87
CA VAL A 94 -2.71 -0.91 -15.55
C VAL A 94 -3.58 -2.01 -16.17
N ARG A 95 -3.33 -2.41 -17.43
CA ARG A 95 -4.06 -3.50 -18.07
C ARG A 95 -3.89 -4.82 -17.31
N ARG A 96 -2.68 -5.13 -16.83
CA ARG A 96 -2.45 -6.32 -16.01
C ARG A 96 -3.24 -6.29 -14.70
N MET A 97 -3.31 -5.13 -14.04
CA MET A 97 -4.17 -4.94 -12.86
C MET A 97 -5.65 -5.14 -13.21
N GLN A 98 -6.12 -4.57 -14.32
CA GLN A 98 -7.50 -4.73 -14.78
C GLN A 98 -7.85 -6.19 -15.06
N VAL A 99 -6.96 -6.95 -15.72
CA VAL A 99 -7.20 -8.38 -15.97
C VAL A 99 -7.43 -9.12 -14.66
N ILE A 100 -6.65 -8.82 -13.62
CA ILE A 100 -6.84 -9.42 -12.29
C ILE A 100 -8.22 -9.03 -11.73
N ILE A 101 -8.52 -7.73 -11.66
CA ILE A 101 -9.80 -7.20 -11.14
C ILE A 101 -11.01 -7.91 -11.80
N HIS A 102 -11.01 -8.05 -13.12
CA HIS A 102 -12.12 -8.66 -13.85
C HIS A 102 -12.17 -10.19 -13.76
N SER A 103 -11.04 -10.84 -13.42
CA SER A 103 -10.96 -12.29 -13.27
C SER A 103 -11.31 -12.78 -11.86
N GLU A 104 -11.30 -11.88 -10.87
CA GLU A 104 -11.48 -12.25 -9.48
C GLU A 104 -12.95 -12.57 -9.15
N PRO A 105 -13.20 -13.66 -8.42
CA PRO A 105 -14.55 -14.01 -8.01
C PRO A 105 -15.10 -12.99 -7.02
N ALA A 106 -16.44 -12.87 -6.97
CA ALA A 106 -17.12 -12.08 -5.97
C ALA A 106 -16.71 -12.54 -4.55
N GLY A 107 -16.33 -11.61 -3.67
CA GLY A 107 -15.92 -11.92 -2.30
C GLY A 107 -14.40 -12.07 -2.06
N SER A 108 -13.59 -12.03 -3.11
CA SER A 108 -12.12 -12.12 -3.03
C SER A 108 -11.42 -11.07 -3.90
N GLN A 109 -11.85 -9.81 -3.78
CA GLN A 109 -11.36 -8.73 -4.62
C GLN A 109 -10.03 -8.17 -4.11
N THR A 110 -9.15 -7.78 -5.03
CA THR A 110 -7.91 -7.05 -4.77
C THR A 110 -8.14 -5.56 -4.97
N LEU A 111 -7.77 -4.76 -3.98
CA LEU A 111 -7.75 -3.31 -4.10
C LEU A 111 -6.36 -2.87 -4.60
N PHE A 112 -6.31 -2.44 -5.86
CA PHE A 112 -5.10 -1.90 -6.47
C PHE A 112 -4.97 -0.40 -6.20
N ILE A 113 -3.79 0.01 -5.75
CA ILE A 113 -3.44 1.40 -5.44
C ILE A 113 -2.16 1.75 -6.20
N ILE A 114 -2.18 2.83 -6.98
CA ILE A 114 -0.95 3.47 -7.45
C ILE A 114 -0.54 4.48 -6.37
N LEU A 115 0.61 4.27 -5.75
CA LEU A 115 1.24 5.22 -4.84
C LEU A 115 2.17 6.13 -5.65
N LEU A 116 1.73 7.36 -5.87
CA LEU A 116 2.48 8.37 -6.63
C LEU A 116 3.40 9.17 -5.70
N GLU A 117 4.70 9.08 -5.93
CA GLU A 117 5.72 9.86 -5.23
C GLU A 117 5.76 11.29 -5.79
N TYR A 118 5.12 12.19 -5.07
CA TYR A 118 4.81 13.55 -5.45
C TYR A 118 5.78 14.53 -4.80
N ARG A 119 7.01 14.63 -5.31
CA ARG A 119 7.81 15.87 -5.12
C ARG A 119 9.05 16.05 -5.99
N PHE A 120 9.45 15.06 -6.79
CA PHE A 120 10.68 15.19 -7.58
C PHE A 120 10.47 14.91 -9.06
N ASP A 121 10.02 15.93 -9.80
CA ASP A 121 10.33 15.99 -11.22
C ASP A 121 11.66 16.75 -11.42
N ARG A 122 12.78 16.01 -11.40
CA ARG A 122 14.12 16.58 -11.67
C ARG A 122 14.25 17.10 -13.09
N ASP A 123 13.40 16.63 -14.00
CA ASP A 123 13.44 16.98 -15.41
C ASP A 123 12.60 18.23 -15.66
N ARG A 124 13.21 19.39 -15.39
CA ARG A 124 12.58 20.70 -15.62
C ARG A 124 12.08 20.89 -17.06
N LYS A 125 12.63 20.16 -18.04
CA LYS A 125 12.25 20.29 -19.46
C LYS A 125 11.03 19.44 -19.82
N ARG A 126 10.79 18.33 -19.10
CA ARG A 126 9.65 17.43 -19.32
C ARG A 126 8.66 17.43 -18.16
N LYS A 127 8.72 18.46 -17.32
CA LYS A 127 7.85 18.60 -16.15
C LYS A 127 6.40 18.68 -16.59
N TRP A 128 5.58 17.76 -16.09
CA TRP A 128 4.15 17.84 -16.28
C TRP A 128 3.56 19.01 -15.48
N SER A 129 2.56 19.68 -16.06
CA SER A 129 1.77 20.66 -15.32
C SER A 129 0.92 19.96 -14.26
N ASP A 130 0.61 20.65 -13.16
CA ASP A 130 -0.27 20.09 -12.12
C ASP A 130 -1.64 19.67 -12.70
N TYR A 131 -2.12 20.39 -13.71
CA TYR A 131 -3.34 20.05 -14.46
C TYR A 131 -3.20 18.71 -15.20
N ALA A 132 -2.09 18.49 -15.92
CA ALA A 132 -1.83 17.23 -16.60
C ALA A 132 -1.73 16.07 -15.61
N ILE A 133 -1.07 16.27 -14.46
CA ILE A 133 -0.97 15.24 -13.42
C ILE A 133 -2.35 14.90 -12.83
N ARG A 134 -3.19 15.89 -12.54
CA ARG A 134 -4.58 15.68 -12.09
C ARG A 134 -5.40 14.89 -13.11
N ASN A 135 -5.29 15.23 -14.39
CA ASN A 135 -6.01 14.52 -15.44
C ASN A 135 -5.53 13.07 -15.60
N ALA A 136 -4.22 12.84 -15.52
CA ALA A 136 -3.69 11.48 -15.55
C ALA A 136 -4.14 10.64 -14.35
N LYS A 137 -4.20 11.24 -13.16
CA LYS A 137 -4.78 10.59 -11.97
C LYS A 137 -6.24 10.20 -12.23
N LEU A 138 -7.05 11.08 -12.83
CA LEU A 138 -8.42 10.75 -13.20
C LEU A 138 -8.48 9.61 -14.22
N SER A 139 -7.66 9.65 -15.27
CA SER A 139 -7.61 8.59 -16.30
C SER A 139 -7.23 7.23 -15.73
N LEU A 140 -6.26 7.18 -14.81
CA LEU A 140 -5.89 5.95 -14.10
C LEU A 140 -7.07 5.44 -13.26
N GLN A 141 -7.79 6.31 -12.55
CA GLN A 141 -8.94 5.89 -11.75
C GLN A 141 -10.10 5.31 -12.57
N LEU A 142 -10.28 5.76 -13.82
CA LEU A 142 -11.25 5.14 -14.74
C LEU A 142 -10.93 3.67 -15.05
N ALA A 143 -9.67 3.26 -14.89
CA ALA A 143 -9.26 1.88 -15.05
C ALA A 143 -9.58 0.99 -13.83
N GLY A 144 -10.19 1.55 -12.77
CA GLY A 144 -10.55 0.82 -11.55
C GLY A 144 -9.47 0.80 -10.47
N VAL A 145 -8.29 1.37 -10.74
CA VAL A 145 -7.22 1.51 -9.73
C VAL A 145 -7.45 2.76 -8.87
N LYS A 146 -7.06 2.71 -7.60
CA LYS A 146 -7.07 3.88 -6.71
C LYS A 146 -5.72 4.57 -6.72
N ILE A 147 -5.69 5.81 -6.24
CA ILE A 147 -4.46 6.61 -6.19
C ILE A 147 -4.26 7.11 -4.77
N ALA A 148 -3.03 6.94 -4.30
CA ALA A 148 -2.51 7.58 -3.11
C ALA A 148 -1.27 8.39 -3.49
N GLU A 149 -0.92 9.36 -2.66
CA GLU A 149 0.21 10.24 -2.89
C GLU A 149 1.10 10.24 -1.65
N CYS A 150 2.39 10.41 -1.87
CA CYS A 150 3.36 10.61 -0.80
C CYS A 150 4.36 11.68 -1.21
N GLU A 151 4.99 12.30 -0.21
CA GLU A 151 6.10 13.23 -0.48
C GLU A 151 7.38 12.46 -0.85
N ASP A 152 8.41 13.18 -1.28
CA ASP A 152 9.72 12.61 -1.63
C ASP A 152 10.33 11.84 -0.45
N ASN A 153 10.75 10.60 -0.71
CA ASN A 153 11.20 9.64 0.31
C ASN A 153 10.14 9.32 1.40
N GLY A 154 8.88 9.65 1.16
CA GLY A 154 7.76 9.40 2.06
C GLY A 154 7.10 8.02 1.90
N ILE A 155 7.74 7.10 1.16
CA ILE A 155 7.17 5.80 0.79
C ILE A 155 6.85 4.96 2.02
N ALA A 156 7.81 4.79 2.95
CA ALA A 156 7.59 3.98 4.16
C ALA A 156 6.43 4.49 5.02
N ASP A 157 6.35 5.81 5.22
CA ASP A 157 5.26 6.46 5.98
C ASP A 157 3.92 6.32 5.25
N ALA A 158 3.90 6.46 3.92
CA ALA A 158 2.69 6.26 3.14
C ALA A 158 2.20 4.81 3.16
N ILE A 159 3.11 3.83 3.08
CA ILE A 159 2.79 2.41 3.22
C ILE A 159 2.26 2.11 4.62
N ASP A 160 2.87 2.63 5.69
CA ASP A 160 2.35 2.49 7.06
C ASP A 160 0.94 3.07 7.19
N LYS A 161 0.73 4.30 6.69
CA LYS A 161 -0.59 4.96 6.71
C LYS A 161 -1.64 4.19 5.91
N LEU A 162 -1.29 3.68 4.73
CA LEU A 162 -2.17 2.85 3.91
C LEU A 162 -2.49 1.52 4.58
N TYR A 163 -1.50 0.88 5.20
CA TYR A 163 -1.70 -0.36 5.96
C TYR A 163 -2.66 -0.13 7.13
N GLN A 164 -2.46 0.93 7.91
CA GLN A 164 -3.33 1.28 9.02
C GLN A 164 -4.74 1.65 8.55
N TRP A 165 -4.85 2.49 7.51
CA TRP A 165 -6.12 2.90 6.92
C TRP A 165 -6.92 1.70 6.41
N SER A 166 -6.31 0.84 5.60
CA SER A 166 -6.98 -0.29 4.97
C SER A 166 -7.48 -1.33 5.97
N ASN A 167 -6.86 -1.38 7.16
CA ASN A 167 -7.22 -2.29 8.24
C ASN A 167 -8.14 -1.66 9.31
N LYS A 168 -8.68 -0.46 9.09
CA LYS A 168 -9.68 0.12 9.99
C LYS A 168 -10.99 -0.69 9.93
N ASN A 169 -11.65 -0.81 11.07
CA ASN A 169 -12.98 -1.44 11.15
C ASN A 169 -14.09 -0.52 10.65
N LYS A 170 -13.80 0.78 10.50
CA LYS A 170 -14.77 1.83 10.07
C LYS A 170 -14.09 2.87 9.19
N HIS A 171 -14.84 3.38 8.23
CA HIS A 171 -14.45 4.52 7.40
C HIS A 171 -15.63 5.52 7.35
N GLU A 172 -15.45 6.66 8.01
CA GLU A 172 -16.51 7.65 8.26
C GLU A 172 -17.11 8.22 6.96
N LEU A 173 -16.26 8.50 5.96
CA LEU A 173 -16.67 9.17 4.73
C LEU A 173 -17.39 8.28 3.71
N ILE A 174 -17.45 6.97 3.94
CA ILE A 174 -18.12 6.01 3.04
C ILE A 174 -19.37 5.40 3.70
N GLY A 175 -19.91 6.07 4.73
CA GLY A 175 -21.13 5.65 5.43
C GLY A 175 -20.92 4.48 6.38
N GLY A 176 -19.72 4.31 6.92
CA GLY A 176 -19.46 3.33 7.97
C GLY A 176 -19.73 3.90 9.35
N ASP A 177 -20.94 3.69 9.87
CA ASP A 177 -21.31 4.01 11.26
C ASP A 177 -20.55 3.19 12.31
#